data_AF-A0A842QKL3-F1
#
_entry.id   AF-A0A842QKL3-F1
#
_cell.length_a   1.000
_cell.length_b   1.000
_cell.length_c   1.000
_cell.angle_alpha   90.00
_cell.angle_beta   90.00
_cell.angle_gamma   90.00
#
_symmetry.space_group_name_H-M   'P 1'
#
loop_
_entity.id
_entity.type
_entity.pdbx_description
1 polymer ?
#
loop_
_entity_poly.entity_id
_entity_poly.type
_entity_poly.pdbx_seq_one_letter_code
_entity_poly.pdbx_strand_id
1 'polypeptide(L)' 'MTRNRATFTKIAGFKKIGKCRLCGKSIEVKDYNHYCSKCLKKIRKSEEE' A
#
# COMPACT_ATOMS: atom_id res chain seq x y z
N MET A 1 -16.61 -3.81 40.78
CA MET A 1 -16.16 -2.79 39.82
C MET A 1 -16.11 -3.41 38.44
N THR A 2 -16.89 -2.87 37.51
CA THR A 2 -17.19 -3.37 36.17
C THR A 2 -15.93 -3.44 35.30
N ARG A 3 -15.70 -4.59 34.66
CA ARG A 3 -14.61 -4.79 33.69
C ARG A 3 -14.86 -3.88 32.48
N ASN A 4 -14.16 -2.75 32.43
CA ASN A 4 -14.11 -1.87 31.25
C ASN A 4 -13.43 -2.63 30.10
N ARG A 5 -14.24 -3.32 29.30
CA ARG A 5 -13.83 -3.99 28.08
C ARG A 5 -13.59 -2.88 27.04
N ALA A 6 -12.38 -2.34 27.04
CA ALA A 6 -11.94 -1.38 26.03
C ALA A 6 -12.22 -1.98 24.64
N THR A 7 -13.23 -1.41 23.99
CA THR A 7 -13.63 -1.74 22.63
C THR A 7 -12.45 -1.48 21.72
N PHE A 8 -11.88 -2.55 21.16
CA PHE A 8 -10.91 -2.50 20.08
C PHE A 8 -11.55 -1.74 18.90
N THR A 9 -11.31 -0.44 18.82
CA THR A 9 -11.67 0.37 17.67
C THR A 9 -10.83 -0.16 16.50
N LYS A 10 -11.46 -0.92 15.60
CA LYS A 10 -10.86 -1.35 14.33
C LYS A 10 -10.34 -0.09 13.64
N ILE A 11 -9.03 0.13 13.68
CA ILE A 11 -8.41 1.27 13.03
C ILE A 11 -8.66 1.09 11.54
N ALA A 12 -9.46 1.99 10.97
CA ALA A 12 -9.78 2.06 9.56
C ALA A 12 -8.47 1.94 8.75
N GLY A 13 -8.46 1.02 7.78
CA GLY A 13 -7.26 0.54 7.10
C GLY A 13 -6.28 1.66 6.76
N PHE A 14 -5.10 1.62 7.37
CA PHE A 14 -4.00 2.52 7.07
C PHE A 14 -3.63 2.37 5.59
N LYS A 15 -4.11 3.28 4.75
CA LYS A 15 -3.61 3.47 3.40
C LYS A 15 -2.16 3.92 3.51
N LYS A 16 -1.22 2.98 3.36
CA LYS A 16 0.21 3.28 3.39
C LYS A 16 0.56 4.07 2.13
N ILE A 17 0.74 5.38 2.26
CA ILE A 17 1.26 6.21 1.17
C ILE A 17 2.78 6.02 1.14
N GLY A 18 3.31 5.56 0.02
CA GLY A 18 4.74 5.39 -0.21
C GLY A 18 5.18 6.09 -1.49
N LYS A 19 6.48 6.08 -1.77
CA LYS A 19 7.01 6.58 -3.04
C LYS A 19 7.28 5.43 -3.99
N CYS A 20 7.02 5.67 -5.27
CA CYS A 20 7.38 4.74 -6.31
C CYS A 20 8.90 4.60 -6.41
N ARG A 21 9.42 3.36 -6.37
CA ARG A 21 10.87 3.08 -6.52
C ARG A 21 11.47 3.50 -7.87
N LEU A 22 10.66 3.63 -8.93
CA LEU A 22 11.15 4.00 -10.26
C LEU A 22 11.14 5.51 -10.52
N CYS A 23 10.07 6.19 -10.14
CA CYS A 23 9.88 7.60 -10.50
C CYS A 23 9.74 8.55 -9.29
N GLY A 24 9.83 8.03 -8.06
CA GLY A 24 9.71 8.82 -6.84
C GLY A 24 8.30 9.36 -6.53
N LYS A 25 7.32 9.11 -7.41
CA LYS A 25 5.94 9.60 -7.26
C LYS A 25 5.27 9.01 -6.03
N SER A 26 4.57 9.83 -5.25
CA SER A 26 3.74 9.39 -4.14
C SER A 26 2.56 8.54 -4.63
N ILE A 27 2.41 7.34 -4.09
CA ILE A 27 1.41 6.34 -4.47
C ILE A 27 0.85 5.66 -3.22
N GLU A 28 -0.37 5.15 -3.32
CA GLU A 28 -0.92 4.25 -2.30
C GLU A 28 -0.27 2.87 -2.47
N VAL A 29 0.54 2.46 -1.49
CA VAL A 29 1.21 1.15 -1.45
C VAL A 29 0.23 0.17 -0.83
N LYS A 30 -0.34 -0.68 -1.68
CA LYS A 30 -1.09 -1.88 -1.26
C LYS A 30 -0.14 -3.06 -1.31
N ASP A 31 -0.12 -3.86 -0.25
CA ASP A 31 0.53 -5.18 -0.22
C ASP A 31 1.93 -5.19 -0.84
N TYR A 32 2.84 -4.37 -0.30
CA TYR A 32 4.27 -4.32 -0.66
C TYR A 32 4.60 -3.80 -2.07
N ASN A 33 3.61 -3.36 -2.85
CA ASN A 33 3.87 -2.83 -4.19
C ASN A 33 4.28 -1.35 -4.14
N HIS A 34 5.59 -1.10 -4.16
CA HIS A 34 6.18 0.24 -4.22
C HIS A 34 6.34 0.77 -5.66
N TYR A 35 5.51 0.33 -6.60
CA TYR A 35 5.55 0.80 -7.98
C TYR A 35 4.27 1.52 -8.39
N CYS A 36 4.44 2.63 -9.10
CA CYS A 36 3.32 3.36 -9.67
C CYS A 36 2.63 2.51 -10.75
N SER A 37 1.32 2.62 -10.95
CA SER A 37 0.61 1.79 -11.93
C SER A 37 1.22 1.87 -13.34
N LYS A 38 1.74 3.05 -13.75
CA LYS A 38 2.48 3.22 -15.02
C LYS A 38 3.79 2.43 -15.05
N CYS A 39 4.51 2.47 -13.94
CA CYS A 39 5.82 1.85 -13.75
C CYS A 39 5.68 0.32 -13.69
N LEU A 40 4.70 -0.16 -12.94
CA LEU A 40 4.33 -1.56 -12.83
C LEU A 40 3.91 -2.15 -14.18
N LYS A 41 3.14 -1.39 -14.99
CA LYS A 41 2.75 -1.80 -16.34
C LYS A 41 3.95 -1.98 -17.27
N LYS A 42 5.00 -1.16 -17.13
CA LYS A 42 6.24 -1.36 -17.89
C LYS A 42 6.97 -2.64 -17.48
N ILE A 43 7.08 -2.90 -16.18
CA ILE A 43 7.75 -4.10 -15.64
C ILE A 43 7.02 -5.37 -16.11
N ARG A 44 5.69 -5.42 -15.96
CA ARG A 44 4.90 -6.60 -16.34
C ARG A 44 4.96 -6.93 -17.83
N LYS A 45 5.16 -5.94 -18.72
CA LYS A 45 5.34 -6.21 -20.15
C LYS A 45 6.67 -6.90 -20.47
N SER A 46 7.66 -6.87 -19.57
CA SER A 46 8.96 -7.50 -19.78
C SER A 46 9.03 -8.96 -19.31
N GLU A 47 8.02 -9.47 -18.62
CA GLU A 47 7.96 -10.89 -18.20
C GLU A 47 7.20 -11.79 -19.19
N GLU A 48 6.58 -11.23 -20.23
CA GLU A 48 5.83 -11.98 -21.26
C GLU A 48 6.59 -12.12 -22.60
N GLU A 49 7.87 -11.72 -22.68
CA GLU A 49 8.77 -11.97 -23.82
C GLU A 49 9.83 -13.03 -23.51
#